data_AF-A0A401ZMT1-F1
#
_entry.id   AF-A0A401ZMT1-F1
#
_cell.length_a   1.000
_cell.length_b   1.000
_cell.length_c   1.000
_cell.angle_alpha   90.00
_cell.angle_beta   90.00
_cell.angle_gamma   90.00
#
_symmetry.space_group_name_H-M   'P 1'
#
loop_
_entity.id
_entity.type
_entity.pdbx_description
1 polymer ?
#
loop_
_entity_poly.entity_id
_entity_poly.type
_entity_poly.pdbx_seq_one_letter_code
_entity_poly.pdbx_strand_id
1 'polypeptide(L)'
;MEVSMTMGSKQPENLFAHELVHILAAHDLDMTQLTDLAGIPSVAVQRIQQSLHDPTFSPVLNLDEMEAMVTTLFISATEQDRLRAALLGTAIKNLLKQQLGSTYARQLTAQIYPLLLDAFLHADPVTLGDTVRGQDHEANEDLETDSAWFAIMEAMDAADLALQLSRGQTSYTEQVHRLKEARMLLDEALAESEDLDEVIQSLPLWRTWRQRIQSERTAVGKRLRALGIEE
;
A
#
# COMPACT_ATOMS: atom_id res chain seq x y z
N MET A 1 47.09 3.82 -8.36
CA MET A 1 46.40 4.56 -7.29
C MET A 1 44.92 4.46 -7.57
N GLU A 2 44.28 3.43 -7.01
CA GLU A 2 42.82 3.27 -7.07
C GLU A 2 42.21 4.18 -6.00
N VAL A 3 41.34 5.08 -6.44
CA VAL A 3 40.61 5.99 -5.56
C VAL A 3 39.59 5.14 -4.80
N SER A 4 39.80 5.07 -3.48
CA SER A 4 38.87 4.48 -2.54
C SER A 4 37.49 5.16 -2.64
N MET A 5 36.50 4.42 -3.13
CA MET A 5 35.08 4.75 -2.95
C MET A 5 34.69 4.45 -1.50
N THR A 6 35.17 5.28 -0.57
CA THR A 6 34.67 5.28 0.82
C THR A 6 33.53 6.26 0.93
N MET A 7 32.41 5.77 1.49
CA MET A 7 31.26 6.46 2.08
C MET A 7 29.93 6.04 1.45
N GLY A 8 29.67 4.73 1.43
CA GLY A 8 28.29 4.26 1.48
C GLY A 8 27.76 4.54 2.87
N SER A 9 27.11 5.68 3.08
CA SER A 9 26.26 5.88 4.25
C SER A 9 25.36 4.66 4.34
N LYS A 10 25.47 3.86 5.41
CA LYS A 10 24.58 2.72 5.65
C LYS A 10 23.17 3.27 5.74
N GLN A 11 22.48 3.23 4.61
CA GLN A 11 21.13 3.73 4.53
C GLN A 11 20.25 2.90 5.47
N PRO A 12 19.37 3.55 6.23
CA PRO A 12 18.59 2.88 7.24
C PRO A 12 17.63 1.85 6.66
N GLU A 13 17.45 0.77 7.39
CA GLU A 13 16.58 -0.34 6.99
C GLU A 13 15.13 -0.09 7.32
N ASN A 14 14.82 0.83 8.21
CA ASN A 14 13.45 1.28 8.40
C ASN A 14 13.47 2.80 8.27
N LEU A 15 13.06 3.30 7.10
CA LEU A 15 13.05 4.74 6.81
C LEU A 15 12.14 5.45 7.81
N PHE A 16 10.96 4.91 8.05
CA PHE A 16 10.03 5.40 9.07
C PHE A 16 10.66 5.50 10.46
N ALA A 17 11.28 4.41 10.95
CA ALA A 17 11.89 4.43 12.29
C ALA A 17 13.02 5.47 12.40
N HIS A 18 13.83 5.61 11.35
CA HIS A 18 14.89 6.61 11.31
C HIS A 18 14.33 8.04 11.30
N GLU A 19 13.34 8.31 10.47
CA GLU A 19 12.69 9.61 10.39
C GLU A 19 12.03 9.99 11.72
N LEU A 20 11.39 9.02 12.37
CA LEU A 20 10.81 9.19 13.70
C LEU A 20 11.86 9.56 14.75
N VAL A 21 13.00 8.85 14.80
CA VAL A 21 14.10 9.20 15.70
C VAL A 21 14.63 10.61 15.43
N HIS A 22 14.75 11.01 14.17
CA HIS A 22 15.19 12.35 13.80
C HIS A 22 14.20 13.44 14.26
N ILE A 23 12.90 13.19 14.11
CA ILE A 23 11.85 14.13 14.54
C ILE A 23 11.84 14.20 16.07
N LEU A 24 11.82 13.07 16.78
CA LEU A 24 11.86 13.06 18.23
C LEU A 24 13.08 13.82 18.78
N ALA A 25 14.26 13.58 18.21
CA ALA A 25 15.47 14.29 18.60
C ALA A 25 15.39 15.81 18.36
N ALA A 26 14.65 16.27 17.35
CA ALA A 26 14.43 17.70 17.09
C ALA A 26 13.51 18.36 18.13
N HIS A 27 12.72 17.55 18.86
CA HIS A 27 11.86 17.97 19.96
C HIS A 27 12.48 17.71 21.34
N ASP A 28 13.78 17.38 21.40
CA ASP A 28 14.49 16.95 22.62
C ASP A 28 13.85 15.72 23.29
N LEU A 29 13.25 14.84 22.47
CA LEU A 29 12.60 13.60 22.90
C LEU A 29 13.37 12.35 22.46
N ASP A 30 13.11 11.26 23.15
CA ASP A 30 13.56 9.91 22.80
C ASP A 30 12.39 8.96 22.50
N MET A 31 12.72 7.80 21.92
CA MET A 31 11.73 6.77 21.56
C MET A 31 10.97 6.21 22.78
N THR A 32 11.58 6.18 23.97
CA THR A 32 10.94 5.62 25.17
C THR A 32 9.80 6.51 25.66
N GLN A 33 9.93 7.82 25.48
CA GLN A 33 8.92 8.81 25.83
C GLN A 33 7.64 8.72 25.00
N LEU A 34 7.64 8.00 23.86
CA LEU A 34 6.42 7.71 23.11
C LEU A 34 5.37 6.95 23.94
N THR A 35 5.84 6.09 24.85
CA THR A 35 4.93 5.32 25.72
C THR A 35 4.27 6.24 26.73
N ASP A 36 5.07 7.09 27.37
CA ASP A 36 4.61 7.93 28.49
C ASP A 36 3.81 9.14 28.02
N LEU A 37 4.21 9.75 26.89
CA LEU A 37 3.60 10.97 26.38
C LEU A 37 2.43 10.67 25.44
N ALA A 38 2.64 9.81 24.44
CA ALA A 38 1.65 9.56 23.38
C ALA A 38 0.80 8.30 23.62
N GLY A 39 1.01 7.59 24.74
CA GLY A 39 0.26 6.38 25.08
C GLY A 39 0.52 5.19 24.15
N ILE A 40 1.62 5.23 23.37
CA ILE A 40 1.95 4.16 22.42
C ILE A 40 2.35 2.90 23.20
N PRO A 41 1.84 1.71 22.87
CA PRO A 41 2.21 0.48 23.55
C PRO A 41 3.74 0.26 23.54
N SER A 42 4.31 -0.04 24.71
CA SER A 42 5.76 -0.25 24.86
C SER A 42 6.32 -1.34 23.94
N VAL A 43 5.51 -2.36 23.61
CA VAL A 43 5.86 -3.41 22.65
C VAL A 43 6.04 -2.84 21.23
N ALA A 44 5.19 -1.91 20.80
CA ALA A 44 5.32 -1.26 19.49
C ALA A 44 6.60 -0.41 19.43
N VAL A 45 6.85 0.39 20.48
CA VAL A 45 8.08 1.18 20.64
C VAL A 45 9.33 0.30 20.56
N GLN A 46 9.36 -0.81 21.30
CA GLN A 46 10.48 -1.76 21.29
C GLN A 46 10.72 -2.36 19.90
N ARG A 47 9.65 -2.76 19.18
CA ARG A 47 9.76 -3.30 17.82
C ARG A 47 10.35 -2.26 16.86
N ILE A 48 9.94 -1.00 16.97
CA ILE A 48 10.49 0.08 16.14
C ILE A 48 11.97 0.31 16.47
N GLN A 49 12.35 0.36 17.75
CA GLN A 49 13.75 0.47 18.16
C GLN A 49 14.60 -0.69 17.63
N GLN A 50 14.11 -1.93 17.72
CA GLN A 50 14.80 -3.11 17.17
C GLN A 50 15.03 -2.99 15.66
N SER A 51 14.07 -2.43 14.92
CA SER A 51 14.17 -2.25 13.46
C SER A 51 15.25 -1.26 13.00
N LEU A 52 15.77 -0.43 13.90
CA LEU A 52 16.93 0.42 13.62
C LEU A 52 18.22 -0.40 13.50
N HIS A 53 18.27 -1.58 14.11
CA HIS A 53 19.44 -2.44 14.14
C HIS A 53 19.27 -3.71 13.31
N ASP A 54 18.05 -4.22 13.20
CA ASP A 54 17.74 -5.44 12.45
C ASP A 54 17.14 -5.13 11.06
N PRO A 55 17.86 -5.42 9.95
CA PRO A 55 17.39 -5.19 8.57
C PRO A 55 16.20 -6.08 8.17
N THR A 56 15.88 -7.08 8.98
CA THR A 56 14.89 -8.09 8.66
C THR A 56 13.48 -7.60 8.97
N PHE A 57 13.35 -6.71 9.95
CA PHE A 57 12.09 -6.20 10.48
C PHE A 57 11.88 -4.73 10.12
N SER A 58 10.67 -4.37 9.73
CA SER A 58 10.30 -2.98 9.45
C SER A 58 8.89 -2.66 9.97
N PRO A 59 8.66 -2.78 11.29
CA PRO A 59 7.43 -2.37 11.93
C PRO A 59 7.23 -0.87 11.78
N VAL A 60 5.96 -0.48 11.72
CA VAL A 60 5.51 0.91 11.66
C VAL A 60 4.39 1.07 12.70
N LEU A 61 4.14 2.31 13.12
CA LEU A 61 2.98 2.61 13.96
C LEU A 61 1.70 2.43 13.14
N ASN A 62 0.63 1.98 13.78
CA ASN A 62 -0.70 1.97 13.17
C ASN A 62 -1.28 3.40 13.10
N LEU A 63 -2.47 3.55 12.50
CA LEU A 63 -3.08 4.86 12.28
C LEU A 63 -3.39 5.58 13.60
N ASP A 64 -3.99 4.88 14.56
CA ASP A 64 -4.36 5.43 15.87
C ASP A 64 -3.12 5.87 16.66
N GLU A 65 -2.07 5.04 16.65
CA GLU A 65 -0.77 5.34 17.27
C GLU A 65 -0.09 6.56 16.63
N MET A 66 -0.17 6.67 15.30
CA MET A 66 0.34 7.84 14.56
C MET A 66 -0.44 9.11 14.91
N GLU A 67 -1.77 9.05 14.97
CA GLU A 67 -2.62 10.20 15.30
C GLU A 67 -2.40 10.66 16.75
N ALA A 68 -2.30 9.71 17.69
CA ALA A 68 -1.97 9.99 19.08
C ALA A 68 -0.61 10.68 19.23
N MET A 69 0.40 10.18 18.51
CA MET A 69 1.74 10.78 18.48
C MET A 69 1.72 12.21 17.92
N VAL A 70 1.08 12.41 16.77
CA VAL A 70 1.01 13.73 16.11
C VAL A 70 0.33 14.75 17.01
N THR A 71 -0.79 14.36 17.61
CA THR A 71 -1.58 15.25 18.48
C THR A 71 -0.84 15.59 19.77
N THR A 72 -0.20 14.60 20.39
CA THR A 72 0.38 14.78 21.73
C THR A 72 1.75 15.44 21.70
N LEU A 73 2.55 15.17 20.66
CA LEU A 73 3.90 15.72 20.52
C LEU A 73 3.95 16.99 19.67
N PHE A 74 2.79 17.52 19.27
CA PHE A 74 2.66 18.73 18.44
C PHE A 74 3.52 18.67 17.17
N ILE A 75 3.52 17.52 16.51
CA ILE A 75 4.29 17.29 15.29
C ILE A 75 3.76 18.20 14.17
N SER A 76 4.64 19.02 13.60
CA SER A 76 4.29 19.99 12.55
C SER A 76 3.84 19.30 11.26
N ALA A 77 3.10 20.00 10.40
CA ALA A 77 2.65 19.47 9.11
C ALA A 77 3.83 18.95 8.26
N THR A 78 4.92 19.71 8.19
CA THR A 78 6.14 19.31 7.48
C THR A 78 6.76 18.02 8.04
N GLU A 79 6.74 17.83 9.36
CA GLU A 79 7.23 16.59 9.99
C GLU A 79 6.28 15.42 9.74
N GLN A 80 4.97 15.65 9.74
CA GLN A 80 3.98 14.63 9.34
C GLN A 80 4.21 14.18 7.89
N ASP A 81 4.47 15.10 6.97
CA ASP A 81 4.74 14.79 5.57
C ASP A 81 6.04 14.00 5.39
N ARG A 82 7.08 14.33 6.17
CA ARG A 82 8.31 13.52 6.27
C ARG A 82 8.02 12.11 6.76
N LEU A 83 7.22 11.95 7.83
CA LEU A 83 6.83 10.63 8.35
C LEU A 83 6.01 9.82 7.35
N ARG A 84 5.08 10.46 6.62
CA ARG A 84 4.27 9.81 5.57
C ARG A 84 5.14 9.34 4.41
N ALA A 85 6.07 10.19 3.94
CA ALA A 85 7.04 9.80 2.93
C ALA A 85 7.89 8.61 3.39
N ALA A 86 8.35 8.63 4.65
CA ALA A 86 9.16 7.56 5.22
C ALA A 86 8.38 6.25 5.41
N LEU A 87 7.10 6.35 5.81
CA LEU A 87 6.17 5.23 5.92
C LEU A 87 5.98 4.56 4.56
N LEU A 88 5.66 5.34 3.52
CA LEU A 88 5.48 4.84 2.16
C LEU A 88 6.79 4.26 1.60
N GLY A 89 7.92 4.91 1.84
CA GLY A 89 9.24 4.40 1.48
C GLY A 89 9.54 3.05 2.13
N THR A 90 9.25 2.89 3.43
CA THR A 90 9.38 1.60 4.13
C THR A 90 8.45 0.54 3.53
N ALA A 91 7.20 0.89 3.22
CA ALA A 91 6.24 -0.04 2.62
C ALA A 91 6.69 -0.52 1.23
N ILE A 92 7.10 0.41 0.35
CA ILE A 92 7.64 0.09 -0.97
C ILE A 92 8.88 -0.80 -0.84
N LYS A 93 9.80 -0.49 0.08
CA LYS A 93 10.98 -1.33 0.30
C LYS A 93 10.61 -2.75 0.70
N ASN A 94 9.64 -2.93 1.59
CA ASN A 94 9.19 -4.25 2.02
C ASN A 94 8.60 -5.06 0.87
N LEU A 95 7.78 -4.42 0.03
CA LEU A 95 7.23 -5.03 -1.18
C LEU A 95 8.35 -5.45 -2.15
N LEU A 96 9.29 -4.55 -2.42
CA LEU A 96 10.43 -4.85 -3.31
C LEU A 96 11.35 -5.92 -2.74
N LYS A 97 11.51 -6.00 -1.42
CA LYS A 97 12.36 -7.01 -0.76
C LYS A 97 11.87 -8.42 -1.04
N GLN A 98 10.54 -8.61 -1.10
CA GLN A 98 9.93 -9.91 -1.44
C GLN A 98 10.18 -10.31 -2.90
N GLN A 99 10.23 -9.34 -3.82
CA GLN A 99 10.30 -9.60 -5.26
C GLN A 99 11.74 -9.62 -5.81
N LEU A 100 12.59 -8.71 -5.32
CA LEU A 100 13.90 -8.38 -5.90
C LEU A 100 15.07 -8.63 -4.93
N GLY A 101 14.76 -9.03 -3.69
CA GLY A 101 15.75 -9.22 -2.62
C GLY A 101 16.14 -7.92 -1.91
N SER A 102 16.71 -8.07 -0.71
CA SER A 102 16.98 -6.96 0.23
C SER A 102 17.91 -5.89 -0.34
N THR A 103 18.98 -6.28 -1.02
CA THR A 103 19.99 -5.34 -1.55
C THR A 103 19.40 -4.42 -2.61
N TYR A 104 18.66 -4.99 -3.57
CA TYR A 104 18.08 -4.22 -4.67
C TYR A 104 16.92 -3.34 -4.18
N ALA A 105 16.06 -3.90 -3.32
CA ALA A 105 14.99 -3.16 -2.67
C ALA A 105 15.52 -1.91 -1.95
N ARG A 106 16.64 -2.05 -1.21
CA ARG A 106 17.29 -0.93 -0.53
C ARG A 106 17.78 0.13 -1.52
N GLN A 107 18.53 -0.28 -2.55
CA GLN A 107 19.07 0.65 -3.55
C GLN A 107 17.99 1.42 -4.30
N LEU A 108 16.90 0.74 -4.67
CA LEU A 108 15.79 1.38 -5.37
C LEU A 108 15.05 2.34 -4.43
N THR A 109 14.79 1.91 -3.19
CA THR A 109 14.13 2.76 -2.19
C THR A 109 14.96 4.02 -1.90
N ALA A 110 16.29 3.91 -1.90
CA ALA A 110 17.21 5.06 -1.80
C ALA A 110 17.01 6.11 -2.89
N GLN A 111 16.77 5.66 -4.11
CA GLN A 111 16.64 6.54 -5.26
C GLN A 111 15.26 7.20 -5.29
N ILE A 112 14.21 6.48 -4.87
CA ILE A 112 12.84 7.00 -4.91
C ILE A 112 12.49 7.82 -3.66
N TYR A 113 13.10 7.58 -2.50
CA TYR A 113 12.72 8.26 -1.25
C TYR A 113 12.81 9.79 -1.35
N PRO A 114 13.87 10.39 -1.93
CA PRO A 114 13.90 11.84 -2.14
C PRO A 114 12.73 12.35 -3.01
N LEU A 115 12.31 11.58 -4.02
CA LEU A 115 11.17 11.93 -4.88
C LEU A 115 9.84 11.85 -4.11
N LEU A 116 9.68 10.83 -3.25
CA LEU A 116 8.52 10.72 -2.38
C LEU A 116 8.45 11.89 -1.41
N LEU A 117 9.58 12.19 -0.76
CA LEU A 117 9.67 13.30 0.18
C LEU A 117 9.38 14.63 -0.50
N ASP A 118 9.97 14.89 -1.67
CA ASP A 118 9.72 16.08 -2.47
C ASP A 118 8.24 16.21 -2.85
N ALA A 119 7.62 15.11 -3.29
CA ALA A 119 6.21 15.06 -3.61
C ALA A 119 5.31 15.36 -2.42
N PHE A 120 5.64 14.86 -1.22
CA PHE A 120 4.88 15.14 0.01
C PHE A 120 5.08 16.57 0.50
N LEU A 121 6.28 17.15 0.37
CA LEU A 121 6.57 18.51 0.83
C LEU A 121 6.01 19.61 -0.08
N HIS A 122 5.89 19.33 -1.38
CA HIS A 122 5.36 20.27 -2.39
C HIS A 122 3.94 19.94 -2.84
N ALA A 123 3.36 18.89 -2.25
CA ALA A 123 1.97 18.57 -2.42
C ALA A 123 1.13 19.74 -1.91
N ASP A 124 0.48 20.47 -2.81
CA ASP A 124 -0.50 21.45 -2.38
C ASP A 124 -1.69 20.66 -1.78
N PRO A 125 -2.03 20.84 -0.49
CA PRO A 125 -3.15 20.15 0.14
C PRO A 125 -4.46 20.39 -0.64
N VAL A 126 -4.55 21.50 -1.37
CA VAL A 126 -5.70 21.78 -2.26
C VAL A 126 -5.70 20.87 -3.50
N THR A 127 -4.54 20.46 -4.01
CA THR A 127 -4.42 19.54 -5.16
C THR A 127 -4.47 18.06 -4.80
N LEU A 128 -4.06 17.69 -3.58
CA LEU A 128 -4.32 16.35 -3.04
C LEU A 128 -5.80 16.14 -2.67
N GLY A 129 -6.58 17.23 -2.71
CA GLY A 129 -7.85 17.32 -2.03
C GLY A 129 -7.59 17.33 -0.53
N ASP A 130 -8.27 18.20 0.20
CA ASP A 130 -8.82 17.71 1.45
C ASP A 130 -9.46 16.38 1.09
N THR A 131 -9.02 15.27 1.69
CA THR A 131 -9.87 14.10 1.76
C THR A 131 -11.05 14.53 2.61
N VAL A 132 -11.98 15.26 1.98
CA VAL A 132 -13.37 15.32 2.35
C VAL A 132 -13.74 13.85 2.39
N ARG A 133 -13.66 13.27 3.59
CA ARG A 133 -14.07 11.91 3.86
C ARG A 133 -15.49 11.86 3.32
N GLY A 134 -15.66 11.24 2.15
CA GLY A 134 -16.94 11.18 1.49
C GLY A 134 -17.92 10.43 2.40
N GLN A 135 -19.22 10.52 2.10
CA GLN A 135 -20.24 9.69 2.75
C GLN A 135 -19.88 8.18 2.73
N ASP A 136 -19.01 7.78 1.80
CA ASP A 136 -18.48 6.42 1.65
C ASP A 136 -17.57 5.98 2.82
N HIS A 137 -17.05 6.88 3.66
CA HIS A 137 -16.11 6.51 4.72
C HIS A 137 -16.79 5.96 5.98
N GLU A 138 -17.97 6.47 6.35
CA GLU A 138 -18.73 5.98 7.52
C GLU A 138 -19.39 4.62 7.26
N ALA A 139 -19.65 4.28 6.00
CA ALA A 139 -20.21 2.99 5.60
C ALA A 139 -19.17 1.86 5.52
N ASN A 140 -17.88 2.17 5.71
CA ASN A 140 -16.76 1.26 5.46
C ASN A 140 -16.00 0.86 6.73
N GLU A 141 -16.53 1.16 7.92
CA GLU A 141 -15.87 0.85 9.20
C GLU A 141 -16.40 -0.42 9.89
N ASP A 142 -17.34 -1.15 9.25
CA ASP A 142 -17.78 -2.46 9.75
C ASP A 142 -16.87 -3.59 9.25
N LEU A 143 -16.37 -4.42 10.18
CA LEU A 143 -15.44 -5.52 9.92
C LEU A 143 -15.95 -6.53 8.86
N GLU A 144 -17.27 -6.68 8.75
CA GLU A 144 -17.90 -7.54 7.73
C GLU A 144 -17.83 -6.91 6.33
N THR A 145 -17.99 -5.58 6.24
CA THR A 145 -17.83 -4.82 4.98
C THR A 145 -16.38 -4.85 4.52
N ASP A 146 -15.42 -4.73 5.44
CA ASP A 146 -13.98 -4.85 5.13
C ASP A 146 -13.61 -6.22 4.56
N SER A 147 -14.18 -7.31 5.11
CA SER A 147 -13.92 -8.66 4.62
C SER A 147 -14.44 -8.88 3.20
N ALA A 148 -15.64 -8.40 2.90
CA ALA A 148 -16.23 -8.54 1.56
C ALA A 148 -15.49 -7.68 0.52
N TRP A 149 -15.10 -6.46 0.88
CA TRP A 149 -14.25 -5.62 0.02
C TRP A 149 -12.90 -6.27 -0.26
N PHE A 150 -12.28 -6.88 0.75
CA PHE A 150 -11.02 -7.59 0.58
C PHE A 150 -11.16 -8.74 -0.43
N ALA A 151 -12.21 -9.55 -0.31
CA ALA A 151 -12.48 -10.66 -1.24
C ALA A 151 -12.68 -10.17 -2.69
N ILE A 152 -13.44 -9.10 -2.89
CA ILE A 152 -13.65 -8.49 -4.22
C ILE A 152 -12.32 -8.02 -4.80
N MET A 153 -11.50 -7.32 -4.01
CA MET A 153 -10.19 -6.81 -4.46
C MET A 153 -9.22 -7.95 -4.77
N GLU A 154 -9.17 -8.99 -3.95
CA GLU A 154 -8.31 -10.16 -4.17
C GLU A 154 -8.70 -10.89 -5.47
N ALA A 155 -9.99 -11.09 -5.72
CA ALA A 155 -10.48 -11.70 -6.96
C ALA A 155 -10.13 -10.83 -8.19
N MET A 156 -10.20 -9.50 -8.08
CA MET A 156 -9.80 -8.60 -9.15
C MET A 156 -8.30 -8.64 -9.43
N ASP A 157 -7.46 -8.60 -8.40
CA ASP A 157 -6.00 -8.67 -8.56
C ASP A 157 -5.57 -10.01 -9.18
N ALA A 158 -6.21 -11.11 -8.75
CA ALA A 158 -5.99 -12.43 -9.33
C ALA A 158 -6.43 -12.48 -10.81
N ALA A 159 -7.55 -11.86 -11.16
CA ALA A 159 -8.02 -11.77 -12.54
C ALA A 159 -7.05 -10.96 -13.42
N ASP A 160 -6.56 -9.83 -12.91
CA ASP A 160 -5.58 -8.99 -13.59
C ASP A 160 -4.27 -9.74 -13.83
N LEU A 161 -3.80 -10.51 -12.84
CA LEU A 161 -2.63 -11.38 -13.00
C LEU A 161 -2.85 -12.44 -14.09
N ALA A 162 -3.97 -13.16 -14.05
CA ALA A 162 -4.31 -14.15 -15.07
C ALA A 162 -4.39 -13.53 -16.48
N LEU A 163 -4.94 -12.31 -16.60
CA LEU A 163 -4.96 -11.55 -17.85
C LEU A 163 -3.56 -11.17 -18.33
N GLN A 164 -2.69 -10.72 -17.45
CA GLN A 164 -1.31 -10.39 -17.80
C GLN A 164 -0.55 -11.63 -18.27
N LEU A 165 -0.68 -12.74 -17.53
CA LEU A 165 -0.06 -14.02 -17.90
C LEU A 165 -0.54 -14.49 -19.28
N SER A 166 -1.83 -14.35 -19.60
CA SER A 166 -2.37 -14.74 -20.91
C SER A 166 -1.72 -14.02 -22.11
N ARG A 167 -1.16 -12.81 -21.91
CA ARG A 167 -0.51 -12.03 -22.97
C ARG A 167 0.91 -12.52 -23.27
N GLY A 168 1.57 -13.13 -22.29
CA GLY A 168 2.95 -13.59 -22.40
C GLY A 168 3.10 -15.04 -22.89
N GLN A 169 2.01 -15.80 -22.98
CA GLN A 169 2.08 -17.22 -23.33
C GLN A 169 2.15 -17.44 -24.85
N THR A 170 3.03 -18.35 -25.25
CA THR A 170 3.14 -18.83 -26.63
C THR A 170 2.19 -19.98 -26.95
N SER A 171 1.72 -20.72 -25.93
CA SER A 171 0.77 -21.81 -26.12
C SER A 171 -0.67 -21.32 -26.13
N TYR A 172 -1.40 -21.63 -27.21
CA TYR A 172 -2.82 -21.35 -27.36
C TYR A 172 -3.66 -21.93 -26.22
N THR A 173 -3.37 -23.17 -25.78
CA THR A 173 -4.14 -23.84 -24.73
C THR A 173 -3.99 -23.16 -23.38
N GLU A 174 -2.77 -22.73 -23.05
CA GLU A 174 -2.49 -21.99 -21.81
C GLU A 174 -3.10 -20.59 -21.85
N GLN A 175 -3.04 -19.91 -23.00
CA GLN A 175 -3.68 -18.62 -23.18
C GLN A 175 -5.20 -18.70 -22.94
N VAL A 176 -5.86 -19.70 -23.54
CA VAL A 176 -7.30 -19.94 -23.31
C VAL A 176 -7.58 -20.28 -21.85
N HIS A 177 -6.76 -21.12 -21.22
CA HIS A 177 -6.93 -21.48 -19.81
C HIS A 177 -6.87 -20.25 -18.89
N ARG A 178 -5.87 -19.39 -19.07
CA ARG A 178 -5.71 -18.13 -18.29
C ARG A 178 -6.84 -17.14 -18.52
N LEU A 179 -7.34 -17.03 -19.75
CA LEU A 179 -8.50 -16.18 -20.03
C LEU A 179 -9.78 -16.71 -19.36
N LYS A 180 -9.96 -18.04 -19.28
CA LYS A 180 -11.08 -18.64 -18.54
C LYS A 180 -10.95 -18.43 -17.04
N GLU A 181 -9.75 -18.59 -16.49
CA GLU A 181 -9.43 -18.32 -15.09
C GLU A 181 -9.73 -16.85 -14.73
N ALA A 182 -9.22 -15.90 -15.51
CA ALA A 182 -9.51 -14.47 -15.33
C ALA A 182 -11.00 -14.17 -15.35
N ARG A 183 -11.74 -14.81 -16.27
CA ARG A 183 -13.19 -14.62 -16.34
C ARG A 183 -13.90 -15.15 -15.11
N MET A 184 -13.56 -16.35 -14.65
CA MET A 184 -14.13 -16.96 -13.46
C MET A 184 -13.95 -16.07 -12.23
N LEU A 185 -12.74 -15.51 -12.06
CA LEU A 185 -12.43 -14.58 -10.96
C LEU A 185 -13.22 -13.28 -11.05
N LEU A 186 -13.45 -12.75 -12.26
CA LEU A 186 -14.30 -11.57 -12.46
C LEU A 186 -15.79 -11.88 -12.23
N ASP A 187 -16.24 -13.11 -12.53
CA ASP A 187 -17.58 -13.59 -12.20
C ASP A 187 -17.76 -13.69 -10.67
N GLU A 188 -16.76 -14.20 -9.95
CA GLU A 188 -16.71 -14.26 -8.49
C GLU A 188 -16.74 -12.87 -7.85
N ALA A 189 -15.86 -11.96 -8.31
CA ALA A 189 -15.84 -10.57 -7.84
C ALA A 189 -17.19 -9.85 -8.06
N LEU A 190 -17.90 -10.14 -9.16
CA LEU A 190 -19.24 -9.61 -9.39
C LEU A 190 -20.26 -10.19 -8.40
N ALA A 191 -20.25 -11.50 -8.19
CA ALA A 191 -21.17 -12.15 -7.26
C ALA A 191 -21.00 -11.59 -5.84
N GLU A 192 -19.76 -11.53 -5.34
CA GLU A 192 -19.44 -10.95 -4.03
C GLU A 192 -19.87 -9.47 -3.96
N SER A 193 -19.69 -8.71 -5.04
CA SER A 193 -20.13 -7.30 -5.08
C SER A 193 -21.65 -7.12 -5.06
N GLU A 194 -22.40 -8.10 -5.56
CA GLU A 194 -23.87 -8.09 -5.63
C GLU A 194 -24.51 -8.59 -4.33
N ASP A 195 -23.77 -9.33 -3.51
CA ASP A 195 -24.18 -9.79 -2.17
C ASP A 195 -23.97 -8.73 -1.07
N LEU A 196 -23.28 -7.63 -1.38
CA LEU A 196 -23.12 -6.49 -0.46
C LEU A 196 -24.46 -5.80 -0.14
N ASP A 197 -24.56 -5.21 1.06
CA ASP A 197 -25.76 -4.48 1.49
C ASP A 197 -26.15 -3.33 0.54
N GLU A 198 -27.45 -3.05 0.42
CA GLU A 198 -28.00 -1.98 -0.44
C GLU A 198 -27.39 -0.60 -0.14
N VAL A 199 -26.99 -0.35 1.11
CA VAL A 199 -26.31 0.88 1.52
C VAL A 199 -24.96 1.00 0.81
N ILE A 200 -24.18 -0.06 0.77
CA ILE A 200 -22.87 -0.11 0.09
C ILE A 200 -23.07 -0.02 -1.43
N GLN A 201 -24.07 -0.72 -1.97
CA GLN A 201 -24.41 -0.65 -3.40
C GLN A 201 -24.84 0.76 -3.85
N SER A 202 -25.32 1.59 -2.91
CA SER A 202 -25.69 2.97 -3.19
C SER A 202 -24.48 3.90 -3.35
N LEU A 203 -23.30 3.49 -2.86
CA LEU A 203 -22.09 4.31 -2.87
C LEU A 203 -21.55 4.52 -4.30
N PRO A 204 -21.09 5.74 -4.66
CA PRO A 204 -20.43 6.00 -5.94
C PRO A 204 -19.22 5.10 -6.20
N LEU A 205 -18.45 4.79 -5.16
CA LEU A 205 -17.29 3.91 -5.24
C LEU A 205 -17.69 2.51 -5.74
N TRP A 206 -18.71 1.89 -5.14
CA TRP A 206 -19.23 0.58 -5.57
C TRP A 206 -19.64 0.58 -7.04
N ARG A 207 -20.37 1.61 -7.50
CA ARG A 207 -20.78 1.70 -8.92
C ARG A 207 -19.58 1.74 -9.86
N THR A 208 -18.53 2.47 -9.46
CA THR A 208 -17.30 2.58 -10.23
C THR A 208 -16.60 1.22 -10.34
N TRP A 209 -16.48 0.49 -9.22
CA TRP A 209 -15.90 -0.85 -9.20
C TRP A 209 -16.71 -1.85 -10.01
N ARG A 210 -18.03 -1.91 -9.79
CA ARG A 210 -18.92 -2.80 -10.54
C ARG A 210 -18.82 -2.56 -12.05
N GLN A 211 -18.81 -1.30 -12.48
CA GLN A 211 -18.65 -0.94 -13.89
C GLN A 211 -17.29 -1.41 -14.43
N ARG A 212 -16.21 -1.27 -13.65
CA ARG A 212 -14.87 -1.75 -14.02
C ARG A 212 -14.88 -3.27 -14.21
N ILE A 213 -15.37 -4.04 -13.24
CA ILE A 213 -15.40 -5.51 -13.30
C ILE A 213 -16.22 -5.98 -14.52
N GLN A 214 -17.39 -5.38 -14.76
CA GLN A 214 -18.22 -5.69 -15.93
C GLN A 214 -17.52 -5.40 -17.26
N SER A 215 -16.80 -4.28 -17.34
CA SER A 215 -16.03 -3.88 -18.53
C SER A 215 -14.90 -4.87 -18.82
N GLU A 216 -14.12 -5.22 -17.80
CA GLU A 216 -13.01 -6.17 -17.90
C GLU A 216 -13.51 -7.56 -18.29
N ARG A 217 -14.56 -8.05 -17.62
CA ARG A 217 -15.22 -9.32 -17.95
C ARG A 217 -15.69 -9.36 -19.41
N THR A 218 -16.31 -8.28 -19.88
CA THR A 218 -16.74 -8.16 -21.28
C THR A 218 -15.55 -8.22 -22.24
N ALA A 219 -14.43 -7.59 -21.88
CA ALA A 219 -13.21 -7.64 -22.67
C ALA A 219 -12.62 -9.07 -22.71
N VAL A 220 -12.61 -9.80 -21.58
CA VAL A 220 -12.18 -11.20 -21.53
C VAL A 220 -13.04 -12.07 -22.45
N GLY A 221 -14.36 -11.93 -22.38
CA GLY A 221 -15.29 -12.67 -23.24
C GLY A 221 -15.15 -12.35 -24.73
N LYS A 222 -14.80 -11.10 -25.09
CA LYS A 222 -14.44 -10.75 -26.47
C LYS A 222 -13.16 -11.45 -26.94
N ARG A 223 -12.15 -11.55 -26.06
CA ARG A 223 -10.88 -12.25 -26.38
C ARG A 223 -11.07 -13.75 -26.54
N LEU A 224 -11.82 -14.39 -25.64
CA LEU A 224 -12.15 -15.81 -25.74
C LEU A 224 -12.87 -16.13 -27.07
N ARG A 225 -13.85 -15.31 -27.46
CA ARG A 225 -14.52 -15.44 -28.76
C ARG A 225 -13.59 -15.24 -29.95
N ALA A 226 -12.67 -14.28 -29.88
CA ALA A 226 -11.67 -14.08 -30.93
C ALA A 226 -10.72 -15.28 -31.10
N LEU A 227 -10.54 -16.07 -30.04
CA LEU A 227 -9.80 -17.34 -30.07
C LEU A 227 -10.66 -18.51 -30.56
N GLY A 228 -11.95 -18.32 -30.88
CA GLY A 228 -12.85 -19.40 -31.29
C GLY A 228 -13.39 -20.22 -30.12
N ILE A 229 -13.25 -19.72 -28.90
CA ILE A 229 -13.94 -20.26 -27.74
C ILE A 229 -15.28 -19.52 -27.62
N GLU A 230 -16.31 -20.13 -28.21
CA GLU A 230 -17.69 -19.78 -27.92
C GLU A 230 -18.08 -20.44 -26.58
N GLU A 231 -18.78 -19.67 -25.76
CA GLU A 231 -19.42 -20.17 -24.54
C GLU A 231 -20.91 -20.39 -24.78
#